data_AF-A0AB73HTW9-F1
#
_entry.id   AF-A0AB73HTW9-F1
#
_cell.length_a   1.000
_cell.length_b   1.000
_cell.length_c   1.000
_cell.angle_alpha   90.00
_cell.angle_beta   90.00
_cell.angle_gamma   90.00
#
_symmetry.space_group_name_H-M   'P 1'
#
loop_
_entity.id
_entity.type
_entity.pdbx_description
1 polymer ?
#
loop_
_entity_poly.entity_id
_entity_poly.type
_entity_poly.pdbx_seq_one_letter_code
_entity_poly.pdbx_strand_id
1 'polypeptide(L)'
;MASEDVRHERTLFILATVYAMYLNVSDLSGTGRDAPAMKDFRRDAAGLWWLYLRKGGRLIDRVRAPQEYLDVYLARYRRILNLPPLPSDDEAVPLLCTLRGRPGLSDHHIRGLLQPVFDLALVRMRQDGWSEMEVDQLRSASLQWIRNTSARLASPNLNVLELQAALRIRDVIRYTATVPNEESDS
;
A
#
# COMPACT_ATOMS: atom_id res chain seq x y z
N MET A 1 8.49 15.95 -3.28
CA MET A 1 7.02 15.94 -3.50
C MET A 1 6.21 16.20 -2.23
N ALA A 2 5.95 15.24 -1.33
CA ALA A 2 5.06 15.49 -0.18
C ALA A 2 5.64 16.41 0.91
N SER A 3 6.95 16.38 1.13
CA SER A 3 7.63 17.34 2.01
C SER A 3 7.71 18.76 1.43
N GLU A 4 7.40 18.92 0.12
CA GLU A 4 7.43 20.21 -0.58
C GLU A 4 6.02 20.79 -0.75
N ASP A 5 4.99 19.93 -0.97
CA ASP A 5 3.59 20.35 -1.14
C ASP A 5 2.64 19.37 -0.44
N VAL A 6 1.83 19.91 0.48
CA VAL A 6 0.80 19.20 1.24
C VAL A 6 -0.22 18.48 0.35
N ARG A 7 -0.42 18.93 -0.89
CA ARG A 7 -1.32 18.30 -1.86
C ARG A 7 -0.93 16.86 -2.19
N HIS A 8 0.34 16.50 -1.99
CA HIS A 8 0.86 15.15 -2.23
C HIS A 8 0.79 14.23 -1.01
N GLU A 9 0.35 14.70 0.16
CA GLU A 9 0.24 13.87 1.38
C GLU A 9 -0.71 12.69 1.19
N ARG A 10 -1.83 12.89 0.49
CA ARG A 10 -2.75 11.79 0.15
C ARG A 10 -2.10 10.76 -0.78
N THR A 11 -1.33 11.22 -1.76
CA THR A 11 -0.60 10.32 -2.67
C THR A 11 0.46 9.52 -1.92
N LEU A 12 1.24 10.17 -1.05
CA LEU A 12 2.24 9.52 -0.19
C LEU A 12 1.60 8.48 0.72
N PHE A 13 0.50 8.85 1.38
CA PHE A 13 -0.24 7.94 2.25
C PHE A 13 -0.68 6.69 1.49
N ILE A 14 -1.34 6.84 0.34
CA ILE A 14 -1.77 5.71 -0.50
C ILE A 14 -0.58 4.82 -0.88
N LEU A 15 0.51 5.44 -1.37
CA LEU A 15 1.70 4.73 -1.82
C LEU A 15 2.32 3.91 -0.68
N ALA A 16 2.54 4.54 0.48
CA ALA A 16 3.09 3.89 1.66
C ALA A 16 2.18 2.78 2.19
N THR A 17 0.85 2.99 2.19
CA THR A 17 -0.15 2.00 2.58
C THR A 17 -0.07 0.76 1.69
N VAL A 18 -0.06 0.96 0.37
CA VAL A 18 0.03 -0.12 -0.62
C VAL A 18 1.34 -0.89 -0.47
N TYR A 19 2.44 -0.18 -0.29
CA TYR A 19 3.78 -0.77 -0.15
C TYR A 19 3.95 -1.55 1.16
N ALA A 20 3.66 -0.93 2.30
CA ALA A 20 3.93 -1.51 3.62
C ALA A 20 3.03 -2.69 3.98
N MET A 21 1.86 -2.79 3.35
CA MET A 21 0.86 -3.84 3.63
C MET A 21 0.52 -4.67 2.41
N TYR A 22 1.32 -4.56 1.34
CA TYR A 22 1.19 -5.35 0.11
C TYR A 22 -0.23 -5.33 -0.46
N LEU A 23 -0.91 -4.18 -0.43
CA LEU A 23 -2.32 -4.08 -0.82
C LEU A 23 -2.47 -3.98 -2.35
N ASN A 24 -3.63 -4.39 -2.84
CA ASN A 24 -4.08 -3.97 -4.17
C ASN A 24 -4.68 -2.57 -4.08
N VAL A 25 -4.63 -1.80 -5.16
CA VAL A 25 -5.34 -0.51 -5.23
C VAL A 25 -6.83 -0.68 -4.95
N SER A 26 -7.40 -1.79 -5.41
CA SER A 26 -8.78 -2.15 -5.15
C SER A 26 -9.07 -2.40 -3.67
N ASP A 27 -8.08 -2.68 -2.82
CA ASP A 27 -8.30 -2.86 -1.37
C ASP A 27 -8.58 -1.51 -0.67
N LEU A 28 -8.02 -0.41 -1.21
CA LEU A 28 -8.22 0.95 -0.69
C LEU A 28 -9.34 1.72 -1.40
N SER A 29 -9.87 1.18 -2.49
CA SER A 29 -10.96 1.82 -3.22
C SER A 29 -12.31 1.58 -2.56
N GLY A 30 -13.24 2.50 -2.78
CA GLY A 30 -14.59 2.45 -2.24
C GLY A 30 -15.16 3.86 -2.15
N THR A 31 -16.48 4.01 -2.22
CA THR A 31 -17.13 5.32 -2.10
C THR A 31 -18.37 5.23 -1.21
N GLY A 32 -18.76 6.37 -0.62
CA GLY A 32 -19.97 6.43 0.19
C GLY A 32 -19.86 5.52 1.42
N ARG A 33 -20.84 4.63 1.60
CA ARG A 33 -20.89 3.69 2.75
C ARG A 33 -19.85 2.57 2.67
N ASP A 34 -19.31 2.30 1.48
CA ASP A 34 -18.29 1.28 1.24
C ASP A 34 -16.86 1.84 1.25
N ALA A 35 -16.70 3.12 1.57
CA ALA A 35 -15.38 3.72 1.72
C ALA A 35 -14.65 3.12 2.95
N PRO A 36 -13.40 2.67 2.81
CA PRO A 36 -12.56 2.30 3.96
C PRO A 36 -12.47 3.46 4.95
N ALA A 37 -12.45 3.16 6.25
CA ALA A 37 -12.45 4.14 7.32
C ALA A 37 -11.33 3.90 8.36
N MET A 38 -11.04 4.91 9.18
CA MET A 38 -9.98 4.87 10.19
C MET A 38 -10.20 3.73 11.21
N LYS A 39 -11.46 3.45 11.58
CA LYS A 39 -11.87 2.30 12.41
C LYS A 39 -11.53 0.91 11.84
N ASP A 40 -11.14 0.83 10.57
CA ASP A 40 -10.69 -0.42 9.97
C ASP A 40 -9.24 -0.75 10.35
N PHE A 41 -8.47 0.23 10.85
CA PHE A 41 -7.26 -0.04 11.61
C PHE A 41 -7.64 -0.41 13.05
N ARG A 42 -7.27 -1.61 13.50
CA ARG A 42 -7.58 -2.09 14.84
C ARG A 42 -6.39 -2.74 15.49
N ARG A 43 -6.28 -2.56 16.79
CA ARG A 43 -5.29 -3.24 17.63
C ARG A 43 -5.93 -4.48 18.25
N ASP A 44 -5.24 -5.62 18.19
CA ASP A 44 -5.68 -6.84 18.85
C ASP A 44 -5.23 -6.89 20.33
N ALA A 45 -5.61 -7.95 21.03
CA ALA A 45 -5.27 -8.16 22.44
C ALA A 45 -3.76 -8.33 22.70
N ALA A 46 -2.98 -8.72 21.68
CA ALA A 46 -1.53 -8.82 21.75
C ALA A 46 -0.83 -7.48 21.45
N GLY A 47 -1.60 -6.40 21.23
CA GLY A 47 -1.07 -5.08 20.91
C GLY A 47 -0.69 -4.91 19.44
N LEU A 48 -1.01 -5.87 18.58
CA LEU A 48 -0.65 -5.84 17.17
C LEU A 48 -1.73 -5.12 16.36
N TRP A 49 -1.30 -4.33 15.39
CA TRP A 49 -2.20 -3.58 14.54
C TRP A 49 -2.52 -4.31 13.23
N TRP A 50 -3.77 -4.17 12.82
CA TRP A 50 -4.35 -4.81 11.65
C TRP A 50 -5.17 -3.81 10.87
N LEU A 51 -5.08 -3.87 9.54
CA LEU A 51 -6.01 -3.20 8.65
C LEU A 51 -7.03 -4.22 8.14
N TYR A 52 -8.29 -4.02 8.49
CA TYR A 52 -9.42 -4.85 8.08
C TYR A 52 -9.95 -4.37 6.73
N LEU A 53 -9.87 -5.22 5.72
CA LEU A 53 -10.29 -4.91 4.36
C LEU A 53 -11.75 -5.29 4.18
N ARG A 54 -12.59 -4.34 3.76
CA ARG A 54 -14.04 -4.54 3.61
C ARG A 54 -14.53 -4.18 2.21
N LYS A 55 -15.54 -4.91 1.74
CA LYS A 55 -16.26 -4.64 0.49
C LYS A 55 -17.75 -4.93 0.66
N GLY A 56 -18.61 -3.97 0.30
CA GLY A 56 -20.06 -4.13 0.47
C GLY A 56 -20.46 -4.41 1.93
N GLY A 57 -19.77 -3.77 2.89
CA GLY A 57 -19.91 -4.02 4.33
C GLY A 57 -19.34 -5.34 4.86
N ARG A 58 -18.90 -6.27 4.00
CA ARG A 58 -18.36 -7.57 4.42
C ARG A 58 -16.85 -7.50 4.60
N LEU A 59 -16.34 -8.17 5.65
CA LEU A 59 -14.91 -8.40 5.82
C LEU A 59 -14.45 -9.37 4.73
N ILE A 60 -13.51 -8.92 3.89
CA ILE A 60 -12.89 -9.77 2.86
C ILE A 60 -11.55 -10.32 3.32
N ASP A 61 -10.81 -9.58 4.16
CA ASP A 61 -9.50 -9.96 4.67
C ASP A 61 -9.01 -9.03 5.78
N ARG A 62 -7.86 -9.34 6.38
CA ARG A 62 -7.09 -8.42 7.20
C ARG A 62 -5.60 -8.58 6.94
N VAL A 63 -4.87 -7.48 6.98
CA VAL A 63 -3.42 -7.48 6.83
C VAL A 63 -2.78 -6.83 8.06
N ARG A 64 -1.59 -7.30 8.44
CA ARG A 64 -0.86 -6.71 9.55
C ARG A 64 -0.34 -5.34 9.14
N ALA A 65 -0.58 -4.34 9.97
CA ALA A 65 -0.02 -3.00 9.80
C ALA A 65 1.26 -2.90 10.64
N PRO A 66 2.45 -2.79 10.03
CA PRO A 66 3.71 -2.65 10.79
C PRO A 66 3.69 -1.41 11.70
N GLN A 67 4.29 -1.51 12.88
CA GLN A 67 4.31 -0.40 13.85
C GLN A 67 4.98 0.85 13.26
N GLU A 68 6.12 0.68 12.57
CA GLU A 68 6.81 1.78 11.88
C GLU A 68 5.92 2.49 10.85
N TYR A 69 5.08 1.74 10.13
CA TYR A 69 4.13 2.34 9.18
C TYR A 69 3.12 3.24 9.89
N LEU A 70 2.64 2.83 11.07
CA LEU A 70 1.69 3.63 11.85
C LEU A 70 2.31 4.93 12.33
N ASP A 71 3.52 4.83 12.91
CA ASP A 71 4.21 5.95 13.54
C ASP A 71 4.68 6.98 12.51
N VAL A 72 5.08 6.54 11.32
CA VAL A 72 5.61 7.41 10.26
C VAL A 72 4.53 7.88 9.31
N TYR A 73 3.77 6.97 8.68
CA TYR A 73 2.91 7.31 7.54
C TYR A 73 1.46 7.55 7.95
N LEU A 74 0.88 6.69 8.80
CA LEU A 74 -0.50 6.88 9.24
C LEU A 74 -0.62 8.13 10.12
N ALA A 75 0.26 8.29 11.11
CA ALA A 75 0.28 9.47 11.98
C ALA A 75 0.50 10.78 11.21
N ARG A 76 1.42 10.77 10.21
CA ARG A 76 1.66 11.93 9.33
C ARG A 76 0.39 12.32 8.58
N TYR A 77 -0.26 11.37 7.93
CA TYR A 77 -1.46 11.66 7.14
C TYR A 77 -2.64 12.10 8.02
N ARG A 78 -2.83 11.46 9.18
CA ARG A 78 -3.85 11.83 10.17
C ARG A 78 -3.65 13.26 10.70
N ARG A 79 -2.41 13.72 10.86
CA ARG A 79 -2.11 15.12 11.20
C ARG A 79 -2.64 16.10 10.15
N ILE A 80 -2.52 15.79 8.86
CA ILE A 80 -3.08 16.62 7.78
C ILE A 80 -4.61 16.68 7.85
N LEU A 81 -5.25 15.62 8.35
CA LEU A 81 -6.69 15.56 8.59
C LEU A 81 -7.11 16.15 9.94
N ASN A 82 -6.17 16.69 10.74
CA ASN A 82 -6.37 17.17 12.12
C ASN A 82 -6.93 16.10 13.07
N LEU A 83 -6.45 14.86 12.92
CA LEU A 83 -6.82 13.72 13.75
C LEU A 83 -5.68 13.34 14.70
N PRO A 84 -5.98 12.68 15.85
CA PRO A 84 -4.96 12.09 16.71
C PRO A 84 -4.07 11.08 15.96
N PRO A 85 -2.81 10.84 16.36
CA PRO A 85 -1.87 10.01 15.59
C PRO A 85 -2.34 8.58 15.28
N LEU A 86 -3.06 7.96 16.21
CA LEU A 86 -3.62 6.61 16.06
C LEU A 86 -5.15 6.68 16.02
N PRO A 87 -5.80 5.77 15.27
CA PRO A 87 -7.25 5.71 15.17
C PRO A 87 -7.90 5.09 16.40
N SER A 88 -9.14 5.50 16.69
CA SER A 88 -10.01 4.81 17.65
C SER A 88 -10.94 3.81 16.97
N ASP A 89 -11.38 2.79 17.69
CA ASP A 89 -12.23 1.70 17.15
C ASP A 89 -13.57 2.16 16.56
N ASP A 90 -14.08 3.33 16.98
CA ASP A 90 -15.33 3.92 16.50
C ASP A 90 -15.14 5.07 15.51
N GLU A 91 -13.91 5.31 15.04
CA GLU A 91 -13.60 6.42 14.15
C GLU A 91 -14.11 6.19 12.71
N ALA A 92 -15.30 6.70 12.41
CA ALA A 92 -15.93 6.58 11.10
C ALA A 92 -15.35 7.52 10.02
N VAL A 93 -14.26 8.24 10.31
CA VAL A 93 -13.59 9.11 9.34
C VAL A 93 -13.06 8.25 8.18
N PRO A 94 -13.38 8.56 6.91
CA PRO A 94 -12.88 7.79 5.77
C PRO A 94 -11.35 7.85 5.69
N LEU A 95 -10.71 6.74 5.29
CA LEU A 95 -9.27 6.70 5.03
C LEU A 95 -8.89 7.67 3.92
N LEU A 96 -9.70 7.74 2.86
CA LEU A 96 -9.47 8.60 1.72
C LEU A 96 -10.72 9.44 1.48
N CYS A 97 -10.52 10.71 1.14
CA CYS A 97 -11.60 11.60 0.72
C CYS A 97 -11.23 12.25 -0.61
N THR A 98 -12.25 12.57 -1.41
CA THR A 98 -12.09 13.48 -2.55
C THR A 98 -11.69 14.88 -2.08
N LEU A 99 -11.20 15.73 -2.99
CA LEU A 99 -10.90 17.15 -2.67
C LEU A 99 -12.13 17.92 -2.17
N ARG A 100 -13.34 17.46 -2.51
CA ARG A 100 -14.61 18.04 -2.04
C ARG A 100 -15.13 17.40 -0.74
N GLY A 101 -14.31 16.60 -0.06
CA GLY A 101 -14.66 15.96 1.21
C GLY A 101 -15.57 14.74 1.11
N ARG A 102 -15.95 14.30 -0.10
CA ARG A 102 -16.75 13.07 -0.26
C ARG A 102 -15.94 11.84 0.19
N PRO A 103 -16.55 10.89 0.93
CA PRO A 103 -15.89 9.72 1.45
C PRO A 103 -15.48 8.75 0.34
N GLY A 104 -14.23 8.32 0.42
CA GLY A 104 -13.64 7.31 -0.45
C GLY A 104 -13.12 7.84 -1.80
N LEU A 105 -12.43 6.97 -2.52
CA LEU A 105 -11.94 7.18 -3.88
C LEU A 105 -12.21 5.91 -4.72
N SER A 106 -12.47 6.11 -6.01
CA SER A 106 -12.53 4.98 -6.96
C SER A 106 -11.12 4.44 -7.24
N ASP A 107 -11.04 3.18 -7.68
CA ASP A 107 -9.78 2.56 -8.11
C ASP A 107 -9.07 3.44 -9.15
N HIS A 108 -9.79 3.87 -10.19
CA HIS A 108 -9.29 4.77 -11.22
C HIS A 108 -8.67 6.07 -10.64
N HIS A 109 -9.33 6.73 -9.69
CA HIS A 109 -8.78 7.94 -9.07
C HIS A 109 -7.52 7.66 -8.26
N ILE A 110 -7.46 6.54 -7.53
CA ILE A 110 -6.26 6.16 -6.78
C ILE A 110 -5.10 5.92 -7.75
N ARG A 111 -5.33 5.21 -8.86
CA ARG A 111 -4.31 5.03 -9.91
C ARG A 111 -3.83 6.35 -10.48
N GLY A 112 -4.76 7.27 -10.78
CA GLY A 112 -4.44 8.60 -11.26
C GLY A 112 -3.60 9.43 -10.28
N LEU A 113 -3.78 9.25 -8.96
CA LEU A 113 -2.95 9.92 -7.96
C LEU A 113 -1.52 9.36 -7.89
N LEU A 114 -1.34 8.07 -8.19
CA LEU A 114 -0.06 7.39 -8.13
C LEU A 114 0.73 7.52 -9.45
N GLN A 115 0.05 7.70 -10.59
CA GLN A 115 0.70 7.81 -11.90
C GLN A 115 1.84 8.85 -11.96
N PRO A 116 1.67 10.10 -11.45
CA PRO A 116 2.74 11.08 -11.48
C PRO A 116 3.98 10.68 -10.67
N VAL A 117 3.82 9.83 -9.66
CA VAL A 117 4.95 9.29 -8.88
C VAL A 117 5.75 8.33 -9.74
N PHE A 118 5.09 7.46 -10.50
CA PHE A 118 5.76 6.55 -11.45
C PHE A 118 6.43 7.31 -12.58
N ASP A 119 5.76 8.32 -13.13
CA ASP A 119 6.33 9.13 -14.21
C ASP A 119 7.63 9.79 -13.75
N LEU A 120 7.64 10.35 -12.52
CA LEU A 120 8.85 10.92 -11.93
C LEU A 120 9.92 9.86 -11.65
N ALA A 121 9.54 8.67 -11.17
CA ALA A 121 10.48 7.58 -10.94
C ALA A 121 11.14 7.12 -12.25
N LEU A 122 10.37 6.98 -13.33
CA LEU A 122 10.88 6.61 -14.66
C LEU A 122 11.86 7.67 -15.20
N VAL A 123 11.57 8.96 -14.99
CA VAL A 123 12.49 10.04 -15.36
C VAL A 123 13.80 9.92 -14.58
N ARG A 124 13.74 9.67 -13.26
CA ARG A 124 14.93 9.53 -12.42
C ARG A 124 15.75 8.30 -12.78
N MET A 125 15.13 7.15 -13.02
CA MET A 125 15.85 5.94 -13.47
C MET A 125 16.67 6.19 -14.73
N ARG A 126 16.10 6.91 -15.70
CA ARG A 126 16.84 7.28 -16.91
C ARG A 126 18.01 8.23 -16.63
N GLN A 127 17.82 9.19 -15.73
CA GLN A 127 18.87 10.12 -15.31
C GLN A 127 20.01 9.41 -14.56
N ASP A 128 19.66 8.39 -13.77
CA ASP A 128 20.58 7.57 -13.00
C ASP A 128 21.28 6.49 -13.87
N GLY A 129 21.01 6.46 -15.17
CA GLY A 129 21.69 5.57 -16.13
C GLY A 129 21.18 4.13 -16.18
N TRP A 130 19.96 3.88 -15.70
CA TRP A 130 19.34 2.55 -15.77
C TRP A 130 19.06 2.14 -17.22
N SER A 131 19.02 0.84 -17.50
CA SER A 131 18.75 0.33 -18.85
C SER A 131 17.29 0.57 -19.27
N GLU A 132 17.03 0.76 -20.57
CA GLU A 132 15.64 0.90 -21.06
C GLU A 132 14.80 -0.34 -20.75
N MET A 133 15.40 -1.53 -20.64
CA MET A 133 14.72 -2.74 -20.20
C MET A 133 14.18 -2.62 -18.77
N GLU A 134 14.99 -2.11 -17.83
CA GLU A 134 14.56 -1.91 -16.44
C GLU A 134 13.48 -0.82 -16.33
N VAL A 135 13.63 0.24 -17.12
CA VAL A 135 12.63 1.33 -17.21
C VAL A 135 11.30 0.81 -17.76
N ASP A 136 11.32 0.00 -18.82
CA ASP A 136 10.10 -0.56 -19.42
C ASP A 136 9.43 -1.62 -18.54
N GLN A 137 10.20 -2.36 -17.73
CA GLN A 137 9.65 -3.24 -16.69
C GLN A 137 8.86 -2.44 -15.65
N LEU A 138 9.40 -1.33 -15.14
CA LEU A 138 8.67 -0.47 -14.20
C LEU A 138 7.42 0.15 -14.87
N ARG A 139 7.54 0.64 -16.11
CA ARG A 139 6.43 1.25 -16.87
C ARG A 139 5.25 0.29 -16.99
N SER A 140 5.52 -0.95 -17.38
CA SER A 140 4.50 -1.96 -17.67
C SER A 140 3.77 -2.45 -16.42
N ALA A 141 4.46 -2.49 -15.29
CA ALA A 141 3.93 -3.08 -14.07
C ALA A 141 3.46 -2.04 -13.04
N SER A 142 3.97 -0.80 -13.10
CA SER A 142 3.74 0.38 -12.23
C SER A 142 3.02 0.10 -10.90
N LEU A 143 1.71 -0.14 -10.88
CA LEU A 143 0.98 -0.41 -9.62
C LEU A 143 1.04 -1.85 -9.10
N GLN A 144 0.93 -2.84 -9.99
CA GLN A 144 1.15 -4.24 -9.61
C GLN A 144 2.62 -4.49 -9.26
N TRP A 145 3.53 -3.70 -9.86
CA TRP A 145 4.96 -3.72 -9.56
C TRP A 145 5.21 -3.41 -8.10
N ILE A 146 4.65 -2.33 -7.55
CA ILE A 146 4.88 -1.97 -6.13
C ILE A 146 4.55 -3.13 -5.21
N ARG A 147 3.38 -3.75 -5.40
CA ARG A 147 2.96 -4.91 -4.60
C ARG A 147 3.90 -6.09 -4.78
N ASN A 148 4.22 -6.45 -6.02
CA ASN A 148 5.08 -7.60 -6.31
C ASN A 148 6.51 -7.39 -5.80
N THR A 149 7.06 -6.19 -6.00
CA THR A 149 8.42 -5.82 -5.58
C THR A 149 8.52 -5.71 -4.06
N SER A 150 7.56 -5.05 -3.40
CA SER A 150 7.54 -4.97 -1.92
C SER A 150 7.47 -6.36 -1.30
N ALA A 151 6.62 -7.26 -1.81
CA ALA A 151 6.54 -8.62 -1.31
C ALA A 151 7.81 -9.44 -1.60
N ARG A 152 8.43 -9.28 -2.77
CA ARG A 152 9.74 -9.88 -3.08
C ARG A 152 10.82 -9.41 -2.11
N LEU A 153 10.93 -8.10 -1.87
CA LEU A 153 11.90 -7.51 -0.93
C LEU A 153 11.68 -7.98 0.51
N ALA A 154 10.43 -8.25 0.88
CA ALA A 154 10.09 -8.78 2.21
C ALA A 154 10.29 -10.30 2.33
N SER A 155 10.34 -11.03 1.22
CA SER A 155 10.43 -12.50 1.19
C SER A 155 11.58 -13.09 2.04
N PRO A 156 12.80 -12.50 2.11
CA PRO A 156 13.85 -13.04 2.97
C PRO A 156 13.53 -13.01 4.47
N ASN A 157 12.64 -12.10 4.87
CA ASN A 157 12.30 -11.83 6.27
C ASN A 157 10.92 -12.39 6.67
N LEU A 158 10.21 -13.05 5.76
CA LEU A 158 8.89 -13.62 5.98
C LEU A 158 8.93 -15.12 5.73
N ASN A 159 8.27 -15.90 6.60
CA ASN A 159 8.06 -17.31 6.30
C ASN A 159 7.03 -17.48 5.15
N VAL A 160 6.97 -18.68 4.58
CA VAL A 160 6.11 -18.97 3.41
C VAL A 160 4.63 -18.67 3.68
N LEU A 161 4.14 -18.93 4.89
CA LEU A 161 2.75 -18.65 5.28
C LEU A 161 2.48 -17.14 5.43
N GLU A 162 3.45 -16.39 5.97
CA GLU A 162 3.38 -14.93 6.09
C GLU A 162 3.42 -14.25 4.72
N LEU A 163 4.28 -14.75 3.83
CA LEU A 163 4.36 -14.26 2.46
C LEU A 163 3.09 -14.60 1.68
N GLN A 164 2.52 -15.81 1.85
CA GLN A 164 1.23 -16.20 1.29
C GLN A 164 0.09 -15.29 1.76
N ALA A 165 0.00 -15.04 3.07
CA ALA A 165 -1.00 -14.17 3.65
C ALA A 165 -0.86 -12.73 3.16
N ALA A 166 0.37 -12.20 3.08
CA ALA A 166 0.68 -10.86 2.57
C ALA A 166 0.32 -10.72 1.07
N LEU A 167 0.73 -11.69 0.26
CA LEU A 167 0.50 -11.67 -1.18
C LEU A 167 -0.90 -12.07 -1.59
N ARG A 168 -1.69 -12.69 -0.70
CA ARG A 168 -3.08 -13.10 -0.94
C ARG A 168 -3.19 -13.95 -2.21
N ILE A 169 -2.14 -14.69 -2.53
CA ILE A 169 -2.05 -15.60 -3.69
C ILE A 169 -2.58 -16.96 -3.24
N ARG A 170 -3.57 -17.48 -3.98
CA ARG A 170 -4.16 -18.81 -3.70
C ARG A 170 -3.27 -19.99 -4.13
N ASP A 171 -2.31 -19.78 -5.05
CA ASP A 171 -1.41 -20.82 -5.59
C ASP A 171 0.06 -20.37 -5.64
N VAL A 172 0.91 -20.97 -4.80
CA VAL A 172 2.32 -20.55 -4.59
C VAL A 172 3.32 -21.09 -5.61
N ILE A 173 2.96 -22.13 -6.36
CA ILE A 173 3.88 -22.85 -7.25
C ILE A 173 4.49 -21.93 -8.34
N ARG A 174 3.85 -20.80 -8.67
CA ARG A 174 4.36 -19.84 -9.65
C ARG A 174 5.35 -18.80 -9.09
N TYR A 175 5.34 -18.52 -7.78
CA TYR A 175 6.16 -17.43 -7.20
C TYR A 175 7.55 -17.89 -6.78
N THR A 176 7.70 -19.13 -6.31
CA THR A 176 9.00 -19.72 -5.99
C THR A 176 9.81 -20.07 -7.24
N ALA A 177 9.16 -20.25 -8.39
CA ALA A 177 9.82 -20.58 -9.66
C ALA A 177 10.47 -19.37 -10.38
N THR A 178 10.31 -18.15 -9.88
CA THR A 178 10.87 -16.92 -10.49
C THR A 178 11.95 -16.24 -9.65
N VAL A 179 12.36 -16.85 -8.53
CA VAL A 179 13.58 -16.47 -7.82
C VAL A 179 14.71 -17.30 -8.42
N PRO A 180 15.69 -16.71 -9.13
CA PRO A 180 16.87 -17.46 -9.54
C PRO A 180 17.55 -17.95 -8.25
N ASN A 181 17.83 -19.24 -8.16
CA ASN A 181 18.77 -19.75 -7.18
C ASN A 181 20.09 -19.00 -7.40
N GLU A 182 20.49 -18.15 -6.46
CA GLU A 182 21.91 -17.90 -6.27
C GLU A 182 22.49 -19.23 -5.75
N GLU A 183 23.12 -19.96 -6.66
CA GLU A 183 24.00 -21.07 -6.33
C GLU A 183 25.06 -20.54 -5.37
N SER A 184 25.05 -21.10 -4.16
CA SER A 184 26.15 -21.00 -3.22
C SER A 184 27.36 -21.72 -3.81
N ASP A 185 28.26 -20.95 -4.41
CA ASP A 185 29.59 -21.41 -4.79
C ASP A 185 30.60 -20.79 -3.82
N SER A 186 30.90 -21.53 -2.74
CA SER A 186 32.18 -21.63 -2.00
C SER A 186 31.98 -22.31 -0.64
#